data_AF-A0A2E4HTT9-F1
#
_entry.id   AF-A0A2E4HTT9-F1
#
_cell.length_a   1.000
_cell.length_b   1.000
_cell.length_c   1.000
_cell.angle_alpha   90.00
_cell.angle_beta   90.00
_cell.angle_gamma   90.00
#
_symmetry.space_group_name_H-M   'P 1'
#
loop_
_entity.id
_entity.type
_entity.pdbx_description
1 polymer ?
#
loop_
_entity_poly.entity_id
_entity_poly.type
_entity_poly.pdbx_seq_one_letter_code
_entity_poly.pdbx_strand_id
1 'polypeptide(L)'
;TLYALGAFIQSLEQNPGIEDTLKNLGSEAQVLIGSGVGDLPTQYNISIELRDAQRHWNRFWANPEQNDDRAGYEKASETKRVKLSEEWNIPPDPRPLPVDSFEREAAYANWDEFWMQRSKTLRQYLAEFEAIESMAIEGNIETGKLPLIRKKRGGLRRLQMKWGCPEAPWLSVSPNLIWNIVNTPAAQISMIGGLTGATYAPVAACSSFGVALKVAMQTINSGDAKAVVVGMSDPAPHPLLVGAFYRAHVAAANGAPSLPLTNMLGTHISGGSVVWIVGDYDYMTTQGYKALGLEILGIGVTSDARHIITPSKEGPLNAIRMAIDSANVSGQRFGTWDLHATATPGDSQEVNTLREVFPNSLLVTARKGVFGHGMAASGGWELTAQYLGLANGKLDPTPLTADIVNPEIAEAPYEYVYDKAREAPPGLAGKLSMGIGGVNACVISRPWDETPAS
;
A
#
# COMPACT_ATOMS: atom_id res chain seq x y z
N THR A 1 -1.84 5.20 7.21
CA THR A 1 -1.61 6.64 7.46
C THR A 1 -0.91 6.91 8.78
N LEU A 2 -1.41 6.47 9.94
CA LEU A 2 -0.81 6.80 11.24
C LEU A 2 0.66 6.36 11.37
N TYR A 3 1.03 5.20 10.84
CA TYR A 3 2.44 4.77 10.81
C TYR A 3 3.33 5.73 10.02
N ALA A 4 2.85 6.27 8.89
CA ALA A 4 3.58 7.28 8.11
C ALA A 4 3.77 8.58 8.89
N LEU A 5 2.72 9.03 9.59
CA LEU A 5 2.80 10.23 10.42
C LEU A 5 3.79 10.05 11.58
N GLY A 6 3.74 8.91 12.26
CA GLY A 6 4.71 8.58 13.32
C GLY A 6 6.14 8.55 12.79
N ALA A 7 6.37 7.90 11.65
CA ALA A 7 7.70 7.84 11.03
C ALA A 7 8.19 9.22 10.56
N PHE A 8 7.30 10.08 10.05
CA PHE A 8 7.65 11.46 9.69
C PHE A 8 8.03 12.29 10.92
N ILE A 9 7.22 12.27 11.98
CA ILE A 9 7.54 12.96 13.25
C ILE A 9 8.89 12.48 13.79
N GLN A 10 9.11 11.16 13.81
CA GLN A 10 10.39 10.60 14.23
C GLN A 10 11.57 11.09 13.36
N SER A 11 11.37 11.23 12.04
CA SER A 11 12.40 11.76 11.15
C SER A 11 12.73 13.24 11.43
N LEU A 12 11.75 14.04 11.84
CA LEU A 12 11.96 15.43 12.25
C LEU A 12 12.73 15.51 13.58
N GLU A 13 12.38 14.66 14.55
CA GLU A 13 13.05 14.60 15.86
C GLU A 13 14.52 14.20 15.78
N GLN A 14 14.92 13.47 14.74
CA GLN A 14 16.32 13.08 14.52
C GLN A 14 17.23 14.25 14.13
N ASN A 15 16.69 15.35 13.61
CA ASN A 15 17.45 16.53 13.17
C ASN A 15 16.78 17.82 13.65
N PRO A 16 17.16 18.36 14.82
CA PRO A 16 16.57 19.57 15.36
C PRO A 16 16.56 20.73 14.34
N GLY A 17 15.40 21.38 14.20
CA GLY A 17 15.19 22.51 13.29
C GLY A 17 14.91 22.13 11.82
N ILE A 18 14.99 20.85 11.44
CA ILE A 18 14.74 20.43 10.04
C ILE A 18 13.31 20.73 9.60
N GLU A 19 12.36 20.68 10.52
CA GLU A 19 10.96 21.03 10.23
C GLU A 19 10.82 22.47 9.74
N ASP A 20 11.48 23.42 10.40
CA ASP A 20 11.45 24.83 10.01
C ASP A 20 12.17 25.05 8.67
N THR A 21 13.29 24.35 8.44
CA THR A 21 13.99 24.37 7.14
C THR A 21 13.08 23.88 6.02
N LEU A 22 12.40 22.74 6.21
CA LEU A 22 11.49 22.19 5.21
C LEU A 22 10.31 23.13 4.93
N LYS A 23 9.75 23.79 5.96
CA LYS A 23 8.70 24.80 5.79
C LYS A 23 9.18 26.00 4.99
N ASN A 24 10.38 26.50 5.30
CA ASN A 24 10.95 27.68 4.66
C ASN A 24 11.28 27.47 3.17
N LEU A 25 11.47 26.22 2.74
CA LEU A 25 11.67 25.86 1.33
C LEU A 25 10.41 26.02 0.46
N GLY A 26 9.22 26.16 1.06
CA GLY A 26 7.98 26.35 0.30
C GLY A 26 7.74 25.22 -0.72
N SER A 27 7.69 25.57 -2.00
CA SER A 27 7.47 24.60 -3.09
C SER A 27 8.68 23.69 -3.37
N GLU A 28 9.87 24.03 -2.89
CA GLU A 28 11.10 23.24 -3.04
C GLU A 28 11.23 22.13 -1.99
N ALA A 29 10.25 21.99 -1.08
CA ALA A 29 10.09 20.85 -0.18
C ALA A 29 8.92 19.97 -0.63
N GLN A 30 9.21 18.82 -1.23
CA GLN A 30 8.23 17.89 -1.80
C GLN A 30 7.97 16.68 -0.90
N VAL A 31 6.85 15.99 -1.11
CA VAL A 31 6.45 14.82 -0.33
C VAL A 31 6.08 13.65 -1.26
N LEU A 32 6.88 12.60 -1.23
CA LEU A 32 6.73 11.37 -2.01
C LEU A 32 6.48 10.18 -1.09
N ILE A 33 5.25 10.06 -0.58
CA ILE A 33 4.88 9.03 0.40
C ILE A 33 3.59 8.32 0.01
N GLY A 34 3.64 6.99 -0.07
CA GLY A 34 2.49 6.17 -0.41
C GLY A 34 2.23 5.01 0.53
N SER A 35 1.18 4.27 0.23
CA SER A 35 0.92 2.93 0.73
C SER A 35 0.82 1.95 -0.43
N GLY A 36 1.43 0.77 -0.32
CA GLY A 36 1.35 -0.26 -1.35
C GLY A 36 -0.04 -0.87 -1.45
N VAL A 37 -0.72 -1.10 -0.32
CA VAL A 37 -2.03 -1.78 -0.27
C VAL A 37 -3.18 -0.90 0.20
N GLY A 38 -2.91 0.34 0.63
CA GLY A 38 -3.89 1.25 1.20
C GLY A 38 -4.36 0.84 2.60
N ASP A 39 -5.39 1.52 3.11
CA ASP A 39 -6.03 1.16 4.39
C ASP A 39 -7.07 0.05 4.18
N LEU A 40 -6.58 -1.18 4.03
CA LEU A 40 -7.42 -2.37 3.82
C LEU A 40 -8.51 -2.54 4.90
N PRO A 41 -8.24 -2.37 6.21
CA PRO A 41 -9.29 -2.46 7.23
C PRO A 41 -10.42 -1.46 7.02
N THR A 42 -10.10 -0.21 6.69
CA THR A 42 -11.11 0.82 6.43
C THR A 42 -11.95 0.48 5.20
N GLN A 43 -11.31 0.09 4.09
CA GLN A 43 -12.01 -0.30 2.87
C GLN A 43 -12.91 -1.52 3.10
N TYR A 44 -12.41 -2.52 3.83
CA TYR A 44 -13.17 -3.73 4.17
C TYR A 44 -14.40 -3.41 5.02
N ASN A 45 -14.23 -2.70 6.13
CA ASN A 45 -15.33 -2.39 7.05
C ASN A 45 -16.44 -1.59 6.36
N ILE A 46 -16.07 -0.55 5.60
CA ILE A 46 -17.03 0.28 4.85
C ILE A 46 -17.77 -0.56 3.79
N SER A 47 -17.08 -1.50 3.13
CA SER A 47 -17.70 -2.39 2.14
C SER A 47 -18.73 -3.32 2.78
N ILE A 48 -18.43 -3.86 3.97
CA ILE A 48 -19.36 -4.72 4.73
C ILE A 48 -20.55 -3.91 5.24
N GLU A 49 -20.31 -2.72 5.80
CA GLU A 49 -21.36 -1.80 6.25
C GLU A 49 -22.33 -1.45 5.13
N LEU A 50 -21.81 -1.10 3.93
CA LEU A 50 -22.63 -0.84 2.75
C LEU A 50 -23.44 -2.06 2.33
N ARG A 51 -22.80 -3.25 2.27
CA ARG A 51 -23.49 -4.49 1.91
C ARG A 51 -24.66 -4.77 2.86
N ASP A 52 -24.43 -4.64 4.16
CA ASP A 52 -25.42 -4.96 5.19
C ASP A 52 -26.56 -3.92 5.20
N ALA A 53 -26.23 -2.63 5.03
CA ALA A 53 -27.22 -1.58 4.85
C ALA A 53 -28.08 -1.80 3.60
N GLN A 54 -27.46 -2.18 2.47
CA GLN A 54 -28.17 -2.49 1.23
C GLN A 54 -29.11 -3.68 1.38
N ARG A 55 -28.68 -4.75 2.06
CA ARG A 55 -29.53 -5.91 2.34
C ARG A 55 -30.74 -5.53 3.19
N HIS A 56 -30.54 -4.74 4.24
CA HIS A 56 -31.63 -4.28 5.10
C HIS A 56 -32.61 -3.38 4.33
N TRP A 57 -32.09 -2.45 3.53
CA TRP A 57 -32.88 -1.58 2.66
C TRP A 57 -33.71 -2.38 1.65
N ASN A 58 -33.09 -3.31 0.94
CA ASN A 58 -33.76 -4.16 -0.04
C ASN A 58 -34.88 -4.96 0.61
N ARG A 59 -34.60 -5.63 1.74
CA ARG A 59 -35.61 -6.40 2.47
C ARG A 59 -36.81 -5.56 2.90
N PHE A 60 -36.57 -4.35 3.41
CA PHE A 60 -37.65 -3.46 3.83
C PHE A 60 -38.57 -3.10 2.65
N TRP A 61 -37.99 -2.66 1.53
CA TRP A 61 -38.77 -2.22 0.37
C TRP A 61 -39.28 -3.35 -0.52
N ALA A 62 -38.72 -4.55 -0.38
CA ALA A 62 -39.23 -5.79 -0.97
C ALA A 62 -40.40 -6.39 -0.19
N ASN A 63 -40.54 -6.06 1.10
CA ASN A 63 -41.58 -6.62 1.96
C ASN A 63 -42.97 -6.44 1.32
N PRO A 64 -43.81 -7.50 1.23
CA PRO A 64 -45.16 -7.39 0.68
C PRO A 64 -46.03 -6.32 1.36
N GLU A 65 -45.78 -5.94 2.61
CA GLU A 65 -46.48 -4.82 3.27
C GLU A 65 -46.16 -3.46 2.65
N GLN A 66 -44.96 -3.31 2.06
CA GLN A 66 -44.50 -2.10 1.41
C GLN A 66 -44.56 -2.20 -0.13
N ASN A 67 -44.86 -3.37 -0.68
CA ASN A 67 -44.66 -3.67 -2.09
C ASN A 67 -45.85 -4.41 -2.69
N ASP A 68 -46.72 -3.66 -3.36
CA ASP A 68 -47.94 -4.19 -3.97
C ASP A 68 -47.67 -5.26 -5.04
N ASP A 69 -46.61 -5.09 -5.84
CA ASP A 69 -46.22 -6.05 -6.87
C ASP A 69 -45.83 -7.39 -6.23
N ARG A 70 -45.04 -7.32 -5.14
CA ARG A 70 -44.68 -8.50 -4.33
C ARG A 70 -45.91 -9.15 -3.69
N ALA A 71 -46.75 -8.37 -3.02
CA ALA A 71 -47.95 -8.87 -2.36
C ALA A 71 -48.93 -9.49 -3.36
N GLY A 72 -49.07 -8.88 -4.53
CA GLY A 72 -49.89 -9.37 -5.63
C GLY A 72 -49.36 -10.69 -6.20
N TYR A 73 -48.03 -10.81 -6.36
CA TYR A 73 -47.39 -12.06 -6.77
C TYR A 73 -47.61 -13.18 -5.74
N GLU A 74 -47.43 -12.91 -4.44
CA GLU A 74 -47.62 -13.94 -3.40
C GLU A 74 -49.07 -14.41 -3.26
N LYS A 75 -50.05 -13.53 -3.48
CA LYS A 75 -51.49 -13.86 -3.46
C LYS A 75 -51.98 -14.50 -4.77
N ALA A 76 -51.17 -14.51 -5.82
CA ALA A 76 -51.56 -15.05 -7.12
C ALA A 76 -51.62 -16.60 -7.11
N SER A 77 -52.51 -17.16 -7.93
CA SER A 77 -52.57 -18.60 -8.16
C SER A 77 -51.23 -19.12 -8.69
N GLU A 78 -50.94 -20.40 -8.48
CA GLU A 78 -49.70 -21.04 -8.95
C GLU A 78 -49.48 -20.85 -10.46
N THR A 79 -50.51 -21.08 -11.29
CA THR A 79 -50.44 -20.86 -12.74
C THR A 79 -50.09 -19.41 -13.10
N LYS A 80 -50.60 -18.43 -12.32
CA LYS A 80 -50.30 -17.02 -12.55
C LYS A 80 -48.88 -16.67 -12.07
N ARG A 81 -48.41 -17.26 -10.97
CA ARG A 81 -47.04 -17.09 -10.49
C ARG A 81 -46.03 -17.64 -11.50
N VAL A 82 -46.26 -18.82 -12.07
CA VAL A 82 -45.38 -19.39 -13.13
C VAL A 82 -45.26 -18.42 -14.31
N LYS A 83 -46.39 -17.92 -14.83
CA LYS A 83 -46.39 -16.94 -15.92
C LYS A 83 -45.64 -15.65 -15.57
N LEU A 84 -45.89 -15.08 -14.39
CA LEU A 84 -45.22 -13.87 -13.93
C LEU A 84 -43.71 -14.10 -13.71
N SER A 85 -43.31 -15.26 -13.21
CA SER A 85 -41.91 -15.63 -13.02
C SER A 85 -41.15 -15.65 -14.35
N GLU A 86 -41.77 -16.20 -15.39
CA GLU A 86 -41.21 -16.20 -16.76
C GLU A 86 -41.20 -14.78 -17.36
N GLU A 87 -42.33 -14.06 -17.28
CA GLU A 87 -42.49 -12.74 -17.89
C GLU A 87 -41.55 -11.69 -17.28
N TRP A 88 -41.42 -11.68 -15.96
CA TRP A 88 -40.63 -10.69 -15.24
C TRP A 88 -39.22 -11.19 -14.89
N ASN A 89 -38.87 -12.42 -15.27
CA ASN A 89 -37.62 -13.07 -14.91
C ASN A 89 -37.34 -13.02 -13.40
N ILE A 90 -38.34 -13.42 -12.61
CA ILE A 90 -38.28 -13.35 -11.14
C ILE A 90 -37.24 -14.38 -10.66
N PRO A 91 -36.29 -13.99 -9.77
CA PRO A 91 -35.35 -14.93 -9.16
C PRO A 91 -36.08 -16.09 -8.46
N PRO A 92 -35.46 -17.27 -8.29
CA PRO A 92 -36.06 -18.37 -7.54
C PRO A 92 -36.46 -17.96 -6.12
N ASP A 93 -37.60 -18.46 -5.65
CA ASP A 93 -38.06 -18.21 -4.27
C ASP A 93 -37.06 -18.82 -3.28
N PRO A 94 -36.48 -18.03 -2.36
CA PRO A 94 -35.49 -18.52 -1.41
C PRO A 94 -36.11 -19.34 -0.26
N ARG A 95 -37.42 -19.25 -0.02
CA ARG A 95 -38.08 -19.87 1.16
C ARG A 95 -37.95 -21.41 1.25
N PRO A 96 -37.99 -22.17 0.13
CA PRO A 96 -37.80 -23.62 0.19
C PRO A 96 -36.38 -24.06 0.54
N LEU A 97 -35.38 -23.17 0.46
CA LEU A 97 -34.00 -23.49 0.82
C LEU A 97 -33.87 -23.65 2.35
N PRO A 98 -32.91 -24.46 2.85
CA PRO A 98 -32.71 -24.65 4.28
C PRO A 98 -32.45 -23.32 4.99
N VAL A 99 -33.05 -23.12 6.17
CA VAL A 99 -33.05 -21.84 6.89
C VAL A 99 -31.62 -21.33 7.14
N ASP A 100 -30.70 -22.22 7.47
CA ASP A 100 -29.33 -21.89 7.87
C ASP A 100 -28.30 -22.10 6.73
N SER A 101 -28.74 -22.01 5.46
CA SER A 101 -27.88 -22.25 4.30
C SER A 101 -27.38 -20.96 3.66
N PHE A 102 -26.10 -20.94 3.25
CA PHE A 102 -25.52 -19.81 2.52
C PHE A 102 -26.22 -19.57 1.19
N GLU A 103 -26.70 -20.64 0.53
CA GLU A 103 -27.48 -20.56 -0.70
C GLU A 103 -28.79 -19.79 -0.47
N ARG A 104 -29.45 -20.00 0.68
CA ARG A 104 -30.66 -19.27 1.05
C ARG A 104 -30.38 -17.79 1.26
N GLU A 105 -29.30 -17.45 1.96
CA GLU A 105 -28.90 -16.05 2.15
C GLU A 105 -28.60 -15.35 0.82
N ALA A 106 -27.86 -16.01 -0.06
CA ALA A 106 -27.55 -15.50 -1.39
C ALA A 106 -28.81 -15.33 -2.26
N ALA A 107 -29.73 -16.30 -2.21
CA ALA A 107 -30.99 -16.24 -2.94
C ALA A 107 -31.89 -15.10 -2.44
N TYR A 108 -31.95 -14.85 -1.12
CA TYR A 108 -32.66 -13.68 -0.58
C TYR A 108 -32.07 -12.36 -1.05
N ALA A 109 -30.75 -12.24 -1.21
CA ALA A 109 -30.15 -11.01 -1.71
C ALA A 109 -30.70 -10.64 -3.10
N ASN A 110 -30.72 -11.61 -4.03
CA ASN A 110 -31.25 -11.41 -5.39
C ASN A 110 -32.76 -11.18 -5.40
N TRP A 111 -33.50 -11.93 -4.58
CA TRP A 111 -34.95 -11.83 -4.47
C TRP A 111 -35.40 -10.47 -3.91
N ASP A 112 -34.80 -10.04 -2.80
CA ASP A 112 -35.11 -8.77 -2.16
C ASP A 112 -34.70 -7.61 -3.07
N GLU A 113 -33.56 -7.69 -3.78
CA GLU A 113 -33.18 -6.71 -4.78
C GLU A 113 -34.22 -6.59 -5.91
N PHE A 114 -34.63 -7.72 -6.50
CA PHE A 114 -35.62 -7.75 -7.57
C PHE A 114 -36.93 -7.08 -7.14
N TRP A 115 -37.47 -7.46 -5.98
CA TRP A 115 -38.75 -6.90 -5.52
C TRP A 115 -38.61 -5.44 -5.11
N MET A 116 -37.53 -5.06 -4.43
CA MET A 116 -37.24 -3.67 -4.06
C MET A 116 -37.29 -2.74 -5.30
N GLN A 117 -36.65 -3.13 -6.41
CA GLN A 117 -36.64 -2.31 -7.64
C GLN A 117 -38.05 -2.05 -8.21
N ARG A 118 -39.01 -2.94 -7.92
CA ARG A 118 -40.41 -2.81 -8.35
C ARG A 118 -41.27 -2.01 -7.38
N SER A 119 -40.77 -1.73 -6.18
CA SER A 119 -41.51 -1.03 -5.14
C SER A 119 -41.96 0.36 -5.61
N LYS A 120 -43.28 0.60 -5.57
CA LYS A 120 -43.87 1.92 -5.86
C LYS A 120 -43.69 2.88 -4.68
N THR A 121 -43.77 2.36 -3.46
CA THR A 121 -43.59 3.13 -2.22
C THR A 121 -42.13 3.61 -2.10
N LEU A 122 -41.15 2.80 -2.48
CA LEU A 122 -39.76 3.23 -2.56
C LEU A 122 -39.59 4.40 -3.55
N ARG A 123 -40.21 4.31 -4.73
CA ARG A 123 -40.16 5.42 -5.71
C ARG A 123 -40.75 6.71 -5.16
N GLN A 124 -41.81 6.63 -4.37
CA GLN A 124 -42.39 7.79 -3.67
C GLN A 124 -41.44 8.33 -2.60
N TYR A 125 -40.84 7.46 -1.78
CA TYR A 125 -39.81 7.84 -0.83
C TYR A 125 -38.66 8.57 -1.51
N LEU A 126 -38.13 8.03 -2.61
CA LEU A 126 -36.99 8.59 -3.33
C LEU A 126 -37.32 9.97 -3.94
N ALA A 127 -38.53 10.18 -4.43
CA ALA A 127 -38.97 11.48 -4.93
C ALA A 127 -39.05 12.54 -3.79
N GLU A 128 -39.53 12.15 -2.60
CA GLU A 128 -39.53 13.04 -1.43
C GLU A 128 -38.11 13.31 -0.90
N PHE A 129 -37.25 12.29 -0.91
CA PHE A 129 -35.82 12.41 -0.58
C PHE A 129 -35.14 13.40 -1.53
N GLU A 130 -35.33 13.25 -2.85
CA GLU A 130 -34.80 14.13 -3.88
C GLU A 130 -35.25 15.57 -3.67
N ALA A 131 -36.53 15.81 -3.34
CA ALA A 131 -37.03 17.15 -3.06
C ALA A 131 -36.33 17.82 -1.86
N ILE A 132 -35.93 17.04 -0.84
CA ILE A 132 -35.17 17.53 0.31
C ILE A 132 -33.71 17.83 -0.09
N GLU A 133 -33.06 16.89 -0.78
CA GLU A 133 -31.66 17.04 -1.19
C GLU A 133 -31.46 18.08 -2.30
N SER A 134 -32.49 18.37 -3.10
CA SER A 134 -32.45 19.40 -4.14
C SER A 134 -32.67 20.81 -3.61
N MET A 135 -32.91 20.98 -2.29
CA MET A 135 -32.99 22.32 -1.70
C MET A 135 -31.68 23.09 -1.92
N ALA A 136 -31.79 24.27 -2.53
CA ALA A 136 -30.68 25.17 -2.81
C ALA A 136 -30.46 26.18 -1.67
N ILE A 137 -29.29 26.82 -1.67
CA ILE A 137 -29.05 27.96 -0.78
C ILE A 137 -29.86 29.15 -1.32
N GLU A 138 -30.72 29.70 -0.48
CA GLU A 138 -31.42 30.95 -0.76
C GLU A 138 -30.63 32.12 -0.14
N GLY A 139 -30.36 33.17 -0.93
CA GLY A 139 -29.65 34.35 -0.46
C GLY A 139 -28.12 34.20 -0.44
N ASN A 140 -27.47 34.63 0.64
CA ASN A 140 -26.01 34.68 0.73
C ASN A 140 -25.39 33.27 0.91
N ILE A 141 -24.44 32.92 0.02
CA ILE A 141 -23.81 31.60 -0.05
C ILE A 141 -23.00 31.27 1.22
N GLU A 142 -22.26 32.23 1.77
CA GLU A 142 -21.41 32.02 2.95
C GLU A 142 -22.25 31.73 4.20
N THR A 143 -23.31 32.51 4.41
CA THR A 143 -24.17 32.36 5.60
C THR A 143 -25.25 31.31 5.46
N GLY A 144 -25.63 30.95 4.21
CA GLY A 144 -26.76 30.07 3.91
C GLY A 144 -26.44 28.57 3.97
N LYS A 145 -25.16 28.19 3.93
CA LYS A 145 -24.73 26.78 3.90
C LYS A 145 -25.15 26.00 5.17
N LEU A 146 -24.83 26.51 6.35
CA LEU A 146 -25.13 25.83 7.62
C LEU A 146 -26.65 25.69 7.89
N PRO A 147 -27.49 26.75 7.71
CA PRO A 147 -28.94 26.62 7.81
C PRO A 147 -29.53 25.59 6.85
N LEU A 148 -29.06 25.57 5.59
CA LEU A 148 -29.53 24.60 4.60
C LEU A 148 -29.21 23.16 5.04
N ILE A 149 -27.98 22.88 5.49
CA ILE A 149 -27.59 21.56 6.01
C ILE A 149 -28.52 21.14 7.17
N ARG A 150 -28.81 22.04 8.10
CA ARG A 150 -29.73 21.75 9.22
C ARG A 150 -31.15 21.47 8.75
N LYS A 151 -31.66 22.25 7.77
CA LYS A 151 -32.98 22.08 7.16
C LYS A 151 -33.10 20.71 6.47
N LYS A 152 -32.12 20.36 5.63
CA LYS A 152 -32.02 19.04 4.97
C LYS A 152 -32.00 17.91 5.97
N ARG A 153 -31.10 17.95 6.96
CA ARG A 153 -31.00 16.93 8.03
C ARG A 153 -32.33 16.75 8.79
N GLY A 154 -33.01 17.85 9.11
CA GLY A 154 -34.34 17.80 9.74
C GLY A 154 -35.42 17.21 8.83
N GLY A 155 -35.38 17.53 7.52
CA GLY A 155 -36.25 16.95 6.50
C GLY A 155 -36.06 15.44 6.37
N LEU A 156 -34.82 14.98 6.21
CA LEU A 156 -34.49 13.56 6.10
C LEU A 156 -34.93 12.76 7.33
N ARG A 157 -34.74 13.30 8.54
CA ARG A 157 -35.23 12.64 9.77
C ARG A 157 -36.75 12.48 9.78
N ARG A 158 -37.50 13.49 9.34
CA ARG A 158 -38.97 13.40 9.23
C ARG A 158 -39.39 12.41 8.15
N LEU A 159 -38.69 12.39 7.03
CA LEU A 159 -38.93 11.43 5.96
C LEU A 159 -38.74 10.00 6.46
N GLN A 160 -37.64 9.72 7.15
CA GLN A 160 -37.38 8.40 7.73
C GLN A 160 -38.47 7.98 8.73
N MET A 161 -38.91 8.88 9.62
CA MET A 161 -40.01 8.60 10.56
C MET A 161 -41.36 8.34 9.85
N LYS A 162 -41.66 9.08 8.78
CA LYS A 162 -42.89 8.90 8.00
C LYS A 162 -42.98 7.49 7.39
N TRP A 163 -41.87 7.00 6.85
CA TRP A 163 -41.84 5.72 6.14
C TRP A 163 -41.46 4.54 7.04
N GLY A 164 -40.90 4.78 8.23
CA GLY A 164 -40.43 3.72 9.13
C GLY A 164 -39.32 2.86 8.52
N CYS A 165 -38.62 3.38 7.51
CA CYS A 165 -37.61 2.66 6.75
C CYS A 165 -36.26 2.67 7.47
N PRO A 166 -35.38 1.69 7.19
CA PRO A 166 -33.98 1.78 7.59
C PRO A 166 -33.31 3.03 7.02
N GLU A 167 -32.11 3.34 7.50
CA GLU A 167 -31.29 4.38 6.88
C GLU A 167 -30.92 3.97 5.43
N ALA A 168 -30.84 4.96 4.55
CA ALA A 168 -30.51 4.71 3.16
C ALA A 168 -29.06 4.19 3.02
N PRO A 169 -28.79 3.18 2.17
CA PRO A 169 -27.47 2.52 2.12
C PRO A 169 -26.31 3.45 1.83
N TRP A 170 -26.50 4.49 1.01
CA TRP A 170 -25.42 5.44 0.70
C TRP A 170 -24.98 6.29 1.89
N LEU A 171 -25.77 6.38 2.96
CA LEU A 171 -25.38 7.07 4.19
C LEU A 171 -24.50 6.20 5.10
N SER A 172 -24.42 4.89 4.87
CA SER A 172 -23.49 4.01 5.59
C SER A 172 -22.07 4.06 5.03
N VAL A 173 -21.84 4.73 3.89
CA VAL A 173 -20.50 4.85 3.30
C VAL A 173 -19.78 6.01 3.96
N SER A 174 -18.85 5.68 4.87
CA SER A 174 -18.03 6.71 5.50
C SER A 174 -17.15 7.41 4.47
N PRO A 175 -17.07 8.76 4.50
CA PRO A 175 -16.16 9.52 3.66
C PRO A 175 -14.68 9.23 3.97
N ASN A 176 -14.38 8.55 5.08
CA ASN A 176 -13.06 7.96 5.34
C ASN A 176 -12.55 7.09 4.18
N LEU A 177 -13.44 6.51 3.36
CA LEU A 177 -13.05 5.74 2.18
C LEU A 177 -12.17 6.58 1.23
N ILE A 178 -12.61 7.78 0.87
CA ILE A 178 -11.88 8.66 -0.05
C ILE A 178 -10.73 9.41 0.65
N TRP A 179 -10.78 9.52 1.98
CA TRP A 179 -9.70 10.11 2.77
C TRP A 179 -8.60 9.11 3.12
N ASN A 180 -8.73 7.82 2.79
CA ASN A 180 -7.73 6.78 3.04
C ASN A 180 -7.29 6.06 1.74
N ILE A 181 -7.22 6.83 0.65
CA ILE A 181 -6.59 6.39 -0.59
C ILE A 181 -5.07 6.30 -0.44
N VAL A 182 -4.42 5.72 -1.43
CA VAL A 182 -2.97 5.51 -1.43
C VAL A 182 -2.15 6.80 -1.23
N ASN A 183 -2.68 7.95 -1.67
CA ASN A 183 -2.05 9.26 -1.52
C ASN A 183 -2.22 9.91 -0.14
N THR A 184 -3.08 9.36 0.72
CA THR A 184 -3.39 9.96 2.02
C THR A 184 -2.16 10.19 2.90
N PRO A 185 -1.18 9.28 3.00
CA PRO A 185 0.04 9.53 3.76
C PRO A 185 0.78 10.80 3.31
N ALA A 186 1.00 10.99 2.00
CA ALA A 186 1.64 12.19 1.48
C ALA A 186 0.85 13.46 1.81
N ALA A 187 -0.47 13.46 1.58
CA ALA A 187 -1.32 14.62 1.86
C ALA A 187 -1.29 15.00 3.35
N GLN A 188 -1.36 14.02 4.25
CA GLN A 188 -1.36 14.27 5.69
C GLN A 188 0.01 14.77 6.19
N ILE A 189 1.11 14.25 5.64
CA ILE A 189 2.46 14.74 5.95
C ILE A 189 2.67 16.15 5.45
N SER A 190 2.20 16.47 4.24
CA SER A 190 2.21 17.85 3.72
C SER A 190 1.43 18.80 4.64
N MET A 191 0.22 18.43 5.06
CA MET A 191 -0.60 19.26 5.94
C MET A 191 0.03 19.46 7.33
N ILE A 192 0.56 18.40 7.95
CA ILE A 192 1.15 18.47 9.29
C ILE A 192 2.51 19.17 9.26
N GLY A 193 3.33 18.90 8.25
CA GLY A 193 4.64 19.51 8.07
C GLY A 193 4.60 20.93 7.49
N GLY A 194 3.44 21.42 7.04
CA GLY A 194 3.32 22.71 6.37
C GLY A 194 4.06 22.77 5.02
N LEU A 195 4.20 21.62 4.34
CA LEU A 195 4.99 21.49 3.11
C LEU A 195 4.10 21.77 1.90
N THR A 196 4.53 22.69 1.04
CA THR A 196 3.71 23.21 -0.08
C THR A 196 4.22 22.80 -1.46
N GLY A 197 5.31 22.04 -1.52
CA GLY A 197 5.78 21.41 -2.76
C GLY A 197 4.89 20.26 -3.23
N ALA A 198 5.25 19.71 -4.39
CA ALA A 198 4.53 18.59 -4.99
C ALA A 198 4.38 17.43 -3.99
N THR A 199 3.16 16.92 -3.87
CA THR A 199 2.79 15.93 -2.86
C THR A 199 1.99 14.81 -3.51
N TYR A 200 2.60 13.62 -3.66
CA TYR A 200 1.94 12.47 -4.25
C TYR A 200 2.56 11.12 -3.82
N ALA A 201 1.87 10.01 -4.12
CA ALA A 201 2.32 8.66 -3.81
C ALA A 201 2.87 7.93 -5.06
N PRO A 202 4.19 7.68 -5.16
CA PRO A 202 4.77 6.86 -6.23
C PRO A 202 4.75 5.36 -5.89
N VAL A 203 3.73 4.64 -6.37
CA VAL A 203 3.46 3.25 -5.98
C VAL A 203 3.93 2.28 -7.06
N ALA A 204 4.81 1.36 -6.69
CA ALA A 204 5.38 0.33 -7.53
C ALA A 204 5.55 -1.01 -6.77
N ALA A 205 4.48 -1.42 -6.06
CA ALA A 205 4.46 -2.61 -5.21
C ALA A 205 5.63 -2.62 -4.21
N CYS A 206 6.33 -3.75 -4.06
CA CYS A 206 7.44 -3.88 -3.11
C CYS A 206 8.69 -3.04 -3.47
N SER A 207 8.74 -2.49 -4.69
CA SER A 207 9.81 -1.62 -5.18
C SER A 207 9.51 -0.13 -4.98
N SER A 208 8.35 0.22 -4.40
CA SER A 208 7.87 1.60 -4.28
C SER A 208 8.88 2.55 -3.65
N PHE A 209 9.56 2.15 -2.56
CA PHE A 209 10.54 3.01 -1.90
C PHE A 209 11.71 3.39 -2.83
N GLY A 210 12.25 2.42 -3.59
CA GLY A 210 13.32 2.69 -4.55
C GLY A 210 12.87 3.57 -5.71
N VAL A 211 11.63 3.41 -6.18
CA VAL A 211 11.03 4.30 -7.19
C VAL A 211 10.84 5.72 -6.65
N ALA A 212 10.33 5.86 -5.43
CA ALA A 212 10.19 7.16 -4.76
C ALA A 212 11.54 7.86 -4.60
N LEU A 213 12.57 7.10 -4.24
CA LEU A 213 13.93 7.61 -4.10
C LEU A 213 14.53 8.04 -5.45
N LYS A 214 14.26 7.30 -6.54
CA LYS A 214 14.65 7.71 -7.90
C LYS A 214 14.05 9.07 -8.26
N VAL A 215 12.75 9.22 -8.03
CA VAL A 215 12.03 10.47 -8.32
C VAL A 215 12.60 11.60 -7.48
N ALA A 216 12.81 11.40 -6.17
CA ALA A 216 13.41 12.40 -5.29
C ALA A 216 14.78 12.87 -5.79
N MET A 217 15.67 11.93 -6.16
CA MET A 217 16.98 12.28 -6.73
C MET A 217 16.84 13.06 -8.03
N GLN A 218 15.94 12.68 -8.92
CA GLN A 218 15.73 13.37 -10.19
C GLN A 218 15.25 14.81 -9.96
N THR A 219 14.28 15.00 -9.06
CA THR A 219 13.75 16.32 -8.68
C THR A 219 14.80 17.21 -8.02
N ILE A 220 15.67 16.66 -7.17
CA ILE A 220 16.76 17.41 -6.56
C ILE A 220 17.81 17.79 -7.62
N ASN A 221 18.21 16.83 -8.44
CA ASN A 221 19.22 17.04 -9.48
C ASN A 221 18.76 17.99 -10.61
N SER A 222 17.45 18.07 -10.88
CA SER A 222 16.88 19.05 -11.82
C SER A 222 16.78 20.46 -11.23
N GLY A 223 16.92 20.60 -9.90
CA GLY A 223 16.74 21.85 -9.18
C GLY A 223 15.28 22.18 -8.84
N ASP A 224 14.35 21.26 -9.04
CA ASP A 224 12.92 21.44 -8.72
C ASP A 224 12.61 21.32 -7.22
N ALA A 225 13.55 20.78 -6.44
CA ALA A 225 13.46 20.68 -4.99
C ALA A 225 14.84 20.75 -4.32
N LYS A 226 14.90 21.27 -3.09
CA LYS A 226 16.05 21.14 -2.19
C LYS A 226 15.88 20.04 -1.17
N ALA A 227 14.64 19.64 -0.92
CA ALA A 227 14.33 18.57 0.00
C ALA A 227 13.12 17.77 -0.49
N VAL A 228 13.17 16.46 -0.30
CA VAL A 228 12.07 15.56 -0.61
C VAL A 228 11.88 14.61 0.57
N VAL A 229 10.68 14.62 1.14
CA VAL A 229 10.26 13.65 2.15
C VAL A 229 9.83 12.38 1.41
N VAL A 230 10.61 11.31 1.50
CA VAL A 230 10.41 10.04 0.78
C VAL A 230 9.99 8.96 1.75
N GLY A 231 9.02 8.13 1.40
CA GLY A 231 8.57 7.10 2.33
C GLY A 231 7.51 6.18 1.80
N MET A 232 7.29 5.08 2.53
CA MET A 232 6.23 4.13 2.25
C MET A 232 5.66 3.61 3.57
N SER A 233 4.35 3.37 3.60
CA SER A 233 3.67 2.85 4.78
C SER A 233 2.59 1.85 4.39
N ASP A 234 2.61 0.69 5.02
CA ASP A 234 1.57 -0.33 4.86
C ASP A 234 0.99 -0.75 6.21
N PRO A 235 -0.31 -1.11 6.26
CA PRO A 235 -0.96 -1.51 7.49
C PRO A 235 -0.39 -2.81 8.05
N ALA A 236 -0.67 -3.10 9.31
CA ALA A 236 -0.43 -4.41 9.88
C ALA A 236 -1.12 -5.51 9.04
N PRO A 237 -0.57 -6.74 9.00
CA PRO A 237 -1.14 -7.83 8.19
C PRO A 237 -2.63 -8.06 8.49
N HIS A 238 -3.47 -7.87 7.48
CA HIS A 238 -4.91 -8.11 7.54
C HIS A 238 -5.25 -9.51 6.99
N PRO A 239 -6.27 -10.23 7.49
CA PRO A 239 -6.63 -11.56 6.99
C PRO A 239 -6.86 -11.64 5.47
N LEU A 240 -7.42 -10.59 4.85
CA LEU A 240 -7.57 -10.51 3.39
C LEU A 240 -6.21 -10.55 2.67
N LEU A 241 -5.23 -9.82 3.18
CA LEU A 241 -3.89 -9.75 2.61
C LEU A 241 -3.16 -11.09 2.80
N VAL A 242 -3.19 -11.63 4.02
CA VAL A 242 -2.57 -12.93 4.33
C VAL A 242 -3.19 -14.03 3.47
N GLY A 243 -4.53 -14.06 3.35
CA GLY A 243 -5.24 -15.00 2.50
C GLY A 243 -4.89 -14.86 1.02
N ALA A 244 -4.73 -13.64 0.51
CA ALA A 244 -4.32 -13.39 -0.87
C ALA A 244 -2.90 -13.91 -1.16
N PHE A 245 -1.93 -13.62 -0.28
CA PHE A 245 -0.57 -14.14 -0.41
C PHE A 245 -0.51 -15.67 -0.28
N TYR A 246 -1.31 -16.25 0.62
CA TYR A 246 -1.43 -17.70 0.75
C TYR A 246 -1.99 -18.35 -0.52
N ARG A 247 -3.08 -17.78 -1.07
CA ARG A 247 -3.71 -18.25 -2.33
C ARG A 247 -2.82 -18.04 -3.55
N ALA A 248 -1.93 -17.06 -3.51
CA ALA A 248 -0.91 -16.84 -4.52
C ALA A 248 0.33 -17.75 -4.35
N HIS A 249 0.35 -18.62 -3.33
CA HIS A 249 1.46 -19.52 -3.03
C HIS A 249 2.79 -18.81 -2.75
N VAL A 250 2.74 -17.61 -2.17
CA VAL A 250 3.92 -16.79 -1.85
C VAL A 250 4.12 -16.55 -0.36
N ALA A 251 3.19 -16.96 0.51
CA ALA A 251 3.34 -16.87 1.97
C ALA A 251 3.74 -18.20 2.61
N ALA A 252 4.54 -18.13 3.67
CA ALA A 252 4.82 -19.29 4.51
C ALA A 252 3.56 -19.73 5.30
N ALA A 253 3.28 -21.03 5.29
CA ALA A 253 2.06 -21.59 5.89
C ALA A 253 2.26 -22.17 7.31
N ASN A 254 3.50 -22.28 7.77
CA ASN A 254 3.84 -22.94 9.04
C ASN A 254 3.76 -22.02 10.28
N GLY A 255 3.40 -20.74 10.10
CA GLY A 255 3.29 -19.76 11.17
C GLY A 255 4.60 -19.27 11.79
N ALA A 256 5.74 -19.89 11.44
CA ALA A 256 7.06 -19.43 11.87
C ALA A 256 7.58 -18.32 10.93
N PRO A 257 8.43 -17.40 11.41
CA PRO A 257 9.18 -16.51 10.53
C PRO A 257 9.94 -17.32 9.49
N SER A 258 9.65 -17.10 8.21
CA SER A 258 10.37 -17.75 7.12
C SER A 258 11.70 -17.04 6.89
N LEU A 259 12.79 -17.80 6.89
CA LEU A 259 14.13 -17.26 6.72
C LEU A 259 14.54 -17.32 5.25
N PRO A 260 14.91 -16.18 4.63
CA PRO A 260 15.41 -16.18 3.27
C PRO A 260 16.65 -17.06 3.11
N LEU A 261 16.92 -17.54 1.89
CA LEU A 261 18.06 -18.40 1.54
C LEU A 261 18.06 -19.82 2.15
N THR A 262 16.99 -20.23 2.83
CA THR A 262 16.87 -21.56 3.48
C THR A 262 15.94 -22.51 2.68
N ASN A 263 14.80 -22.89 3.25
CA ASN A 263 13.85 -23.85 2.70
C ASN A 263 12.85 -23.22 1.71
N MET A 264 12.91 -21.88 1.51
CA MET A 264 12.09 -21.14 0.55
C MET A 264 10.57 -21.37 0.72
N LEU A 265 10.10 -21.41 1.96
CA LEU A 265 8.71 -21.76 2.31
C LEU A 265 7.67 -20.70 1.94
N GLY A 266 8.11 -19.53 1.48
CA GLY A 266 7.28 -18.35 1.24
C GLY A 266 7.63 -17.21 2.19
N THR A 267 7.11 -16.03 1.90
CA THR A 267 7.39 -14.81 2.64
C THR A 267 6.62 -14.73 3.96
N HIS A 268 7.20 -14.04 4.94
CA HIS A 268 6.54 -13.67 6.19
C HIS A 268 6.03 -12.23 6.06
N ILE A 269 4.72 -12.02 6.02
CA ILE A 269 4.12 -10.71 5.74
C ILE A 269 4.20 -9.84 7.00
N SER A 270 4.65 -8.60 6.85
CA SER A 270 4.67 -7.61 7.93
C SER A 270 4.10 -6.26 7.46
N GLY A 271 4.03 -5.28 8.36
CA GLY A 271 3.49 -3.95 8.09
C GLY A 271 4.17 -2.89 8.95
N GLY A 272 4.07 -1.62 8.55
CA GLY A 272 4.69 -0.49 9.24
C GLY A 272 5.02 0.66 8.29
N SER A 273 6.03 1.47 8.62
CA SER A 273 6.39 2.65 7.82
C SER A 273 7.88 2.94 7.84
N VAL A 274 8.33 3.66 6.82
CA VAL A 274 9.66 4.25 6.73
C VAL A 274 9.55 5.60 6.02
N VAL A 275 10.22 6.61 6.58
CA VAL A 275 10.28 7.96 6.03
C VAL A 275 11.72 8.46 6.12
N TRP A 276 12.23 8.97 5.01
CA TRP A 276 13.52 9.63 4.86
C TRP A 276 13.29 11.08 4.44
N ILE A 277 14.17 11.97 4.89
CA ILE A 277 14.30 13.32 4.33
C ILE A 277 15.56 13.29 3.47
N VAL A 278 15.38 13.38 2.16
CA VAL A 278 16.46 13.40 1.17
C VAL A 278 16.67 14.84 0.74
N GLY A 279 17.90 15.35 0.84
CA GLY A 279 18.18 16.75 0.56
C GLY A 279 19.34 16.95 -0.40
N ASP A 280 19.32 18.12 -1.05
CA ASP A 280 20.47 18.69 -1.76
C ASP A 280 21.63 18.86 -0.77
N TYR A 281 22.77 18.22 -1.06
CA TYR A 281 23.89 18.14 -0.11
C TYR A 281 24.45 19.51 0.25
N ASP A 282 24.68 20.37 -0.73
CA ASP A 282 25.27 21.68 -0.53
C ASP A 282 24.31 22.56 0.29
N TYR A 283 23.03 22.60 -0.09
CA TYR A 283 22.00 23.32 0.65
C TYR A 283 21.90 22.81 2.10
N MET A 284 21.72 21.51 2.31
CA MET A 284 21.54 20.93 3.65
C MET A 284 22.76 21.16 4.54
N THR A 285 23.96 21.09 3.97
CA THR A 285 25.21 21.37 4.70
C THR A 285 25.28 22.85 5.11
N THR A 286 24.86 23.79 4.25
CA THR A 286 24.80 25.22 4.62
C THR A 286 23.80 25.51 5.75
N GLN A 287 22.76 24.67 5.88
CA GLN A 287 21.80 24.74 6.99
C GLN A 287 22.31 24.03 8.26
N GLY A 288 23.47 23.38 8.22
CA GLY A 288 24.09 22.71 9.36
C GLY A 288 23.69 21.25 9.56
N TYR A 289 22.98 20.64 8.62
CA TYR A 289 22.65 19.21 8.68
C TYR A 289 23.81 18.33 8.20
N LYS A 290 23.86 17.10 8.70
CA LYS A 290 24.85 16.09 8.31
C LYS A 290 24.15 14.91 7.64
N ALA A 291 24.78 14.37 6.60
CA ALA A 291 24.31 13.15 5.96
C ALA A 291 24.43 11.95 6.91
N LEU A 292 23.59 10.92 6.71
CA LEU A 292 23.63 9.64 7.44
C LEU A 292 24.85 8.75 7.09
N GLY A 293 25.95 9.35 6.61
CA GLY A 293 27.19 8.64 6.29
C GLY A 293 27.20 7.89 4.95
N LEU A 294 26.18 8.06 4.10
CA LEU A 294 26.12 7.43 2.78
C LEU A 294 25.55 8.35 1.70
N GLU A 295 26.09 8.21 0.50
CA GLU A 295 25.65 8.88 -0.72
C GLU A 295 24.92 7.91 -1.62
N ILE A 296 23.78 8.33 -2.19
CA ILE A 296 23.15 7.58 -3.28
C ILE A 296 23.80 8.02 -4.59
N LEU A 297 24.43 7.10 -5.31
CA LEU A 297 25.12 7.39 -6.57
C LEU A 297 24.22 7.19 -7.79
N GLY A 298 23.37 6.16 -7.75
CA GLY A 298 22.58 5.78 -8.91
C GLY A 298 21.43 4.87 -8.53
N ILE A 299 20.32 5.05 -9.24
CA ILE A 299 19.13 4.21 -9.10
C ILE A 299 18.65 3.79 -10.48
N GLY A 300 18.48 2.48 -10.66
CA GLY A 300 17.91 1.87 -11.86
C GLY A 300 16.52 1.33 -11.57
N VAL A 301 15.58 1.59 -12.48
CA VAL A 301 14.19 1.10 -12.38
C VAL A 301 13.79 0.45 -13.71
N THR A 302 13.26 -0.76 -13.65
CA THR A 302 12.85 -1.53 -14.85
C THR A 302 11.49 -2.20 -14.66
N SER A 303 10.96 -2.77 -15.73
CA SER A 303 9.78 -3.63 -15.71
C SER A 303 10.03 -4.91 -16.50
N ASP A 304 9.56 -6.04 -15.98
CA ASP A 304 9.75 -7.37 -16.59
C ASP A 304 8.88 -7.58 -17.83
N ALA A 305 7.67 -7.00 -17.86
CA ALA A 305 6.66 -7.17 -18.90
C ALA A 305 6.33 -8.64 -19.27
N ARG A 306 6.47 -9.57 -18.31
CA ARG A 306 6.23 -11.01 -18.53
C ARG A 306 5.10 -11.60 -17.68
N HIS A 307 5.15 -11.44 -16.36
CA HIS A 307 4.20 -12.10 -15.46
C HIS A 307 3.93 -11.25 -14.20
N ILE A 308 2.77 -11.44 -13.58
CA ILE A 308 2.32 -10.61 -12.45
C ILE A 308 3.08 -10.90 -11.15
N ILE A 309 3.51 -12.14 -10.90
CA ILE A 309 4.20 -12.54 -9.65
C ILE A 309 5.63 -13.01 -9.91
N THR A 310 5.80 -14.00 -10.79
CA THR A 310 7.12 -14.56 -11.15
C THR A 310 8.02 -13.52 -11.82
N PRO A 311 9.18 -13.19 -11.23
CA PRO A 311 10.13 -12.25 -11.84
C PRO A 311 10.78 -12.85 -13.10
N SER A 312 11.20 -11.98 -14.01
CA SER A 312 12.11 -12.34 -15.09
C SER A 312 13.57 -12.35 -14.60
N LYS A 313 14.47 -12.98 -15.36
CA LYS A 313 15.91 -12.87 -15.10
C LYS A 313 16.45 -11.51 -15.56
N GLU A 314 15.96 -11.03 -16.70
CA GLU A 314 16.50 -9.89 -17.41
C GLU A 314 16.12 -8.55 -16.75
N GLY A 315 14.91 -8.42 -16.22
CA GLY A 315 14.45 -7.17 -15.61
C GLY A 315 15.26 -6.74 -14.39
N PRO A 316 15.45 -7.59 -13.36
CA PRO A 316 16.32 -7.29 -12.23
C PRO A 316 17.77 -7.01 -12.64
N LEU A 317 18.33 -7.83 -13.55
CA LEU A 317 19.68 -7.63 -14.08
C LEU A 317 19.83 -6.27 -14.80
N ASN A 318 18.83 -5.87 -15.57
CA ASN A 318 18.81 -4.57 -16.24
C ASN A 318 18.67 -3.43 -15.23
N ALA A 319 17.91 -3.59 -14.14
CA ALA A 319 17.84 -2.58 -13.08
C ALA A 319 19.21 -2.37 -12.42
N ILE A 320 19.94 -3.46 -12.18
CA ILE A 320 21.32 -3.42 -11.65
C ILE A 320 22.23 -2.67 -12.63
N ARG A 321 22.22 -3.05 -13.92
CA ARG A 321 23.05 -2.39 -14.95
C ARG A 321 22.73 -0.92 -15.10
N MET A 322 21.45 -0.55 -15.16
CA MET A 322 21.01 0.85 -15.22
C MET A 322 21.45 1.65 -13.99
N ALA A 323 21.42 1.05 -12.80
CA ALA A 323 21.91 1.69 -11.58
C ALA A 323 23.44 1.91 -11.65
N ILE A 324 24.19 0.90 -12.10
CA ILE A 324 25.65 0.97 -12.27
C ILE A 324 26.03 2.06 -13.28
N ASP A 325 25.33 2.10 -14.42
CA ASP A 325 25.52 3.10 -15.46
C ASP A 325 25.18 4.51 -14.94
N SER A 326 24.06 4.64 -14.22
CA SER A 326 23.64 5.91 -13.59
C SER A 326 24.64 6.39 -12.54
N ALA A 327 25.28 5.48 -11.81
CA ALA A 327 26.29 5.79 -10.81
C ALA A 327 27.69 6.01 -11.42
N ASN A 328 27.89 5.66 -12.69
CA ASN A 328 29.18 5.67 -13.38
C ASN A 328 30.28 4.91 -12.60
N VAL A 329 29.95 3.69 -12.18
CA VAL A 329 30.85 2.82 -11.39
C VAL A 329 31.10 1.47 -12.08
N SER A 330 32.06 0.70 -11.58
CA SER A 330 32.28 -0.68 -12.00
C SER A 330 31.64 -1.67 -11.02
N GLY A 331 31.03 -2.74 -11.54
CA GLY A 331 30.51 -3.87 -10.74
C GLY A 331 31.57 -4.54 -9.86
N GLN A 332 32.86 -4.35 -10.15
CA GLN A 332 33.97 -4.90 -9.35
C GLN A 332 34.28 -4.11 -8.07
N ARG A 333 33.65 -2.96 -7.84
CA ARG A 333 33.89 -2.10 -6.65
C ARG A 333 32.94 -2.39 -5.48
N PHE A 334 32.03 -3.35 -5.60
CA PHE A 334 31.02 -3.62 -4.59
C PHE A 334 31.58 -4.44 -3.44
N GLY A 335 31.40 -3.93 -2.22
CA GLY A 335 31.74 -4.62 -0.99
C GLY A 335 30.55 -5.40 -0.42
N THR A 336 29.34 -4.85 -0.52
CA THR A 336 28.14 -5.49 0.01
C THR A 336 26.91 -5.34 -0.87
N TRP A 337 26.02 -6.33 -0.79
CA TRP A 337 24.77 -6.36 -1.52
C TRP A 337 23.62 -6.86 -0.65
N ASP A 338 22.54 -6.08 -0.60
CA ASP A 338 21.29 -6.49 0.02
C ASP A 338 20.34 -7.06 -1.04
N LEU A 339 19.99 -8.33 -0.88
CA LEU A 339 19.02 -9.02 -1.73
C LEU A 339 17.59 -8.52 -1.48
N HIS A 340 16.69 -8.81 -2.41
CA HIS A 340 15.25 -8.75 -2.13
C HIS A 340 14.82 -9.94 -1.26
N ALA A 341 15.23 -11.17 -1.59
CA ALA A 341 15.18 -12.38 -0.76
C ALA A 341 13.91 -12.54 0.08
N THR A 342 12.81 -12.95 -0.56
CA THR A 342 11.49 -13.11 0.07
C THR A 342 11.28 -14.46 0.72
N ALA A 343 12.32 -15.29 0.85
CA ALA A 343 12.22 -16.68 1.28
C ALA A 343 11.35 -17.51 0.32
N THR A 344 11.48 -17.25 -0.98
CA THR A 344 10.80 -17.99 -2.05
C THR A 344 11.85 -18.61 -2.98
N PRO A 345 11.47 -19.50 -3.92
CA PRO A 345 12.41 -20.00 -4.93
C PRO A 345 13.09 -18.92 -5.78
N GLY A 346 12.60 -17.67 -5.77
CA GLY A 346 13.27 -16.53 -6.40
C GLY A 346 14.62 -16.17 -5.76
N ASP A 347 14.84 -16.53 -4.49
CA ASP A 347 16.08 -16.26 -3.76
C ASP A 347 17.32 -16.84 -4.49
N SER A 348 17.21 -18.06 -5.06
CA SER A 348 18.31 -18.67 -5.82
C SER A 348 18.60 -17.93 -7.13
N GLN A 349 17.56 -17.41 -7.79
CA GLN A 349 17.72 -16.61 -9.01
C GLN A 349 18.43 -15.29 -8.74
N GLU A 350 18.15 -14.64 -7.60
CA GLU A 350 18.86 -13.43 -7.21
C GLU A 350 20.35 -13.71 -6.99
N VAL A 351 20.69 -14.75 -6.24
CA VAL A 351 22.09 -15.16 -6.00
C VAL A 351 22.81 -15.52 -7.31
N ASN A 352 22.12 -16.21 -8.23
CA ASN A 352 22.66 -16.49 -9.57
C ASN A 352 22.90 -15.21 -10.38
N THR A 353 22.03 -14.21 -10.27
CA THR A 353 22.16 -12.93 -10.97
C THR A 353 23.39 -12.16 -10.51
N LEU A 354 23.77 -12.25 -9.22
CA LEU A 354 24.96 -11.59 -8.71
C LEU A 354 26.24 -12.06 -9.42
N ARG A 355 26.32 -13.35 -9.78
CA ARG A 355 27.51 -13.96 -10.44
C ARG A 355 27.83 -13.32 -11.78
N GLU A 356 26.85 -12.69 -12.42
CA GLU A 356 27.04 -12.02 -13.71
C GLU A 356 27.61 -10.60 -13.59
N VAL A 357 27.60 -10.02 -12.38
CA VAL A 357 27.86 -8.58 -12.20
C VAL A 357 28.94 -8.30 -11.15
N PHE A 358 28.98 -9.07 -10.07
CA PHE A 358 29.72 -8.73 -8.85
C PHE A 358 30.89 -9.70 -8.57
N PRO A 359 31.93 -9.25 -7.85
CA PRO A 359 33.07 -10.08 -7.50
C PRO A 359 32.70 -11.14 -6.45
N ASN A 360 33.42 -12.26 -6.42
CA ASN A 360 33.23 -13.33 -5.42
C ASN A 360 33.50 -12.87 -3.96
N SER A 361 34.17 -11.73 -3.76
CA SER A 361 34.40 -11.18 -2.42
C SER A 361 33.18 -10.44 -1.84
N LEU A 362 32.06 -10.39 -2.56
CA LEU A 362 30.86 -9.66 -2.15
C LEU A 362 30.24 -10.26 -0.88
N LEU A 363 29.95 -9.40 0.10
CA LEU A 363 29.23 -9.78 1.31
C LEU A 363 27.72 -9.53 1.14
N VAL A 364 26.93 -10.60 1.17
CA VAL A 364 25.52 -10.58 0.83
C VAL A 364 24.65 -10.59 2.09
N THR A 365 23.59 -9.78 2.11
CA THR A 365 22.63 -9.73 3.23
C THR A 365 21.20 -10.00 2.75
N ALA A 366 20.44 -10.77 3.54
CA ALA A 366 19.01 -10.98 3.36
C ALA A 366 18.25 -10.60 4.63
N ARG A 367 17.66 -9.40 4.64
CA ARG A 367 17.14 -8.77 5.88
C ARG A 367 15.68 -9.08 6.20
N LYS A 368 14.92 -9.68 5.26
CA LYS A 368 13.50 -10.02 5.50
C LYS A 368 13.29 -11.06 6.60
N GLY A 369 14.32 -11.83 6.96
CA GLY A 369 14.28 -12.67 8.15
C GLY A 369 14.14 -11.88 9.46
N VAL A 370 14.62 -10.62 9.50
CA VAL A 370 14.51 -9.73 10.68
C VAL A 370 13.18 -8.97 10.64
N PHE A 371 12.88 -8.32 9.52
CA PHE A 371 11.77 -7.35 9.43
C PHE A 371 10.45 -7.97 8.97
N GLY A 372 10.47 -9.20 8.48
CA GLY A 372 9.44 -9.69 7.57
C GLY A 372 9.43 -8.90 6.25
N HIS A 373 8.36 -9.10 5.48
CA HIS A 373 8.10 -8.39 4.25
C HIS A 373 7.00 -7.34 4.45
N GLY A 374 7.42 -6.11 4.77
CA GLY A 374 6.58 -4.93 4.93
C GLY A 374 6.08 -4.31 3.64
N MET A 375 5.84 -5.12 2.60
CA MET A 375 5.33 -4.68 1.29
C MET A 375 6.12 -3.48 0.75
N ALA A 376 5.48 -2.32 0.49
CA ALA A 376 6.11 -1.13 -0.09
C ALA A 376 7.16 -0.48 0.84
N ALA A 377 7.05 -0.67 2.15
CA ALA A 377 8.01 -0.15 3.14
C ALA A 377 9.31 -0.98 3.22
N SER A 378 9.31 -2.21 2.70
CA SER A 378 10.43 -3.16 2.88
C SER A 378 11.76 -2.60 2.37
N GLY A 379 11.78 -2.08 1.15
CA GLY A 379 13.01 -1.55 0.55
C GLY A 379 13.63 -0.44 1.40
N GLY A 380 12.80 0.43 2.00
CA GLY A 380 13.28 1.50 2.86
C GLY A 380 13.76 1.01 4.23
N TRP A 381 13.13 0.00 4.84
CA TRP A 381 13.66 -0.59 6.09
C TRP A 381 15.03 -1.22 5.88
N GLU A 382 15.18 -1.98 4.80
CA GLU A 382 16.42 -2.67 4.47
C GLU A 382 17.53 -1.66 4.15
N LEU A 383 17.22 -0.63 3.35
CA LEU A 383 18.13 0.49 3.12
C LEU A 383 18.46 1.24 4.41
N THR A 384 17.50 1.47 5.32
CA THR A 384 17.78 2.16 6.60
C THR A 384 18.75 1.34 7.45
N ALA A 385 18.55 0.03 7.54
CA ALA A 385 19.45 -0.87 8.26
C ALA A 385 20.85 -0.92 7.62
N GLN A 386 20.91 -1.03 6.29
CA GLN A 386 22.18 -0.93 5.56
C GLN A 386 22.86 0.42 5.84
N TYR A 387 22.09 1.51 5.86
CA TYR A 387 22.64 2.84 5.99
C TYR A 387 23.22 3.12 7.37
N LEU A 388 22.42 2.87 8.40
CA LEU A 388 22.86 3.02 9.79
C LEU A 388 23.97 2.03 10.15
N GLY A 389 23.95 0.81 9.59
CA GLY A 389 25.01 -0.16 9.77
C GLY A 389 26.34 0.36 9.21
N LEU A 390 26.37 0.72 7.93
CA LEU A 390 27.59 1.16 7.25
C LEU A 390 28.15 2.45 7.86
N ALA A 391 27.28 3.39 8.26
CA ALA A 391 27.70 4.59 8.99
C ALA A 391 28.40 4.27 10.33
N ASN A 392 28.07 3.13 10.93
CA ASN A 392 28.72 2.60 12.13
C ASN A 392 29.84 1.59 11.83
N GLY A 393 30.27 1.46 10.56
CA GLY A 393 31.34 0.55 10.14
C GLY A 393 30.99 -0.94 10.23
N LYS A 394 29.70 -1.31 10.22
CA LYS A 394 29.26 -2.70 10.37
C LYS A 394 28.07 -3.07 9.48
N LEU A 395 27.85 -4.37 9.29
CA LEU A 395 26.59 -4.93 8.81
C LEU A 395 25.92 -5.69 9.96
N ASP A 396 24.67 -5.32 10.26
CA ASP A 396 23.91 -5.95 11.35
C ASP A 396 23.56 -7.42 11.05
N PRO A 397 23.47 -8.27 12.09
CA PRO A 397 23.19 -9.69 11.94
C PRO A 397 21.81 -9.98 11.35
N THR A 398 21.67 -11.15 10.73
CA THR A 398 20.40 -11.73 10.31
C THR A 398 20.12 -13.02 11.08
N PRO A 399 18.90 -13.57 11.10
CA PRO A 399 18.64 -14.84 11.78
C PRO A 399 19.16 -16.08 11.02
N LEU A 400 19.86 -15.89 9.89
CA LEU A 400 20.44 -16.97 9.09
C LEU A 400 21.67 -17.55 9.79
N THR A 401 21.79 -18.88 9.82
CA THR A 401 23.01 -19.60 10.24
C THR A 401 23.56 -20.43 9.08
N ALA A 402 24.87 -20.71 9.07
CA ALA A 402 25.52 -21.38 7.95
C ALA A 402 25.01 -22.82 7.71
N ASP A 403 24.59 -23.50 8.76
CA ASP A 403 24.11 -24.90 8.74
C ASP A 403 22.72 -25.07 8.13
N ILE A 404 21.95 -23.99 7.99
CA ILE A 404 20.57 -24.02 7.45
C ILE A 404 20.44 -23.41 6.05
N VAL A 405 21.54 -22.90 5.47
CA VAL A 405 21.54 -22.37 4.11
C VAL A 405 21.20 -23.48 3.13
N ASN A 406 20.39 -23.17 2.12
CA ASN A 406 20.10 -24.11 1.05
C ASN A 406 21.39 -24.60 0.38
N PRO A 407 21.57 -25.91 0.12
CA PRO A 407 22.79 -26.42 -0.50
C PRO A 407 23.16 -25.74 -1.84
N GLU A 408 22.19 -25.44 -2.70
CA GLU A 408 22.45 -24.77 -3.99
C GLU A 408 22.92 -23.32 -3.81
N ILE A 409 22.40 -22.62 -2.79
CA ILE A 409 22.83 -21.26 -2.45
C ILE A 409 24.22 -21.27 -1.78
N ALA A 410 24.51 -22.29 -0.99
CA ALA A 410 25.81 -22.49 -0.34
C ALA A 410 26.94 -22.78 -1.36
N GLU A 411 26.62 -23.30 -2.55
CA GLU A 411 27.57 -23.45 -3.65
C GLU A 411 27.94 -22.13 -4.34
N ALA A 412 27.24 -21.03 -4.04
CA ALA A 412 27.61 -19.72 -4.57
C ALA A 412 28.92 -19.21 -3.94
N PRO A 413 29.79 -18.53 -4.72
CA PRO A 413 31.07 -18.04 -4.23
C PRO A 413 30.89 -16.73 -3.46
N TYR A 414 29.88 -16.65 -2.59
CA TYR A 414 29.55 -15.46 -1.82
C TYR A 414 29.51 -15.78 -0.33
N GLU A 415 29.94 -14.81 0.47
CA GLU A 415 29.74 -14.83 1.91
C GLU A 415 28.42 -14.16 2.26
N TYR A 416 27.75 -14.67 3.29
CA TYR A 416 26.49 -14.13 3.79
C TYR A 416 26.67 -13.53 5.19
N VAL A 417 25.89 -12.50 5.51
CA VAL A 417 25.78 -11.98 6.88
C VAL A 417 24.82 -12.89 7.66
N TYR A 418 25.39 -13.68 8.58
CA TYR A 418 24.68 -14.62 9.45
C TYR A 418 24.20 -13.97 10.77
N ASP A 419 24.09 -14.76 11.84
CA ASP A 419 23.68 -14.42 13.20
C ASP A 419 24.64 -13.52 13.99
N LYS A 420 25.71 -13.04 13.36
CA LYS A 420 26.69 -12.13 13.96
C LYS A 420 26.95 -10.94 13.05
N ALA A 421 27.07 -9.76 13.67
CA ALA A 421 27.46 -8.55 12.97
C ALA A 421 28.83 -8.76 12.29
N ARG A 422 29.00 -8.15 11.12
CA ARG A 422 30.24 -8.17 10.33
C ARG A 422 30.80 -6.76 10.21
N GLU A 423 32.11 -6.63 10.13
CA GLU A 423 32.72 -5.36 9.74
C GLU A 423 32.26 -4.98 8.33
N ALA A 424 32.00 -3.69 8.11
CA ALA A 424 31.60 -3.19 6.80
C ALA A 424 32.75 -3.42 5.79
N PRO A 425 32.53 -4.16 4.71
CA PRO A 425 33.55 -4.32 3.68
C PRO A 425 33.78 -2.98 2.97
N PRO A 426 35.01 -2.70 2.51
CA PRO A 426 35.27 -1.50 1.72
C PRO A 426 34.53 -1.55 0.38
N GLY A 427 34.18 -0.39 -0.15
CA GLY A 427 33.60 -0.25 -1.49
C GLY A 427 32.13 0.16 -1.48
N LEU A 428 31.44 -0.17 -2.58
CA LEU A 428 30.05 0.23 -2.82
C LEU A 428 29.07 -0.72 -2.13
N ALA A 429 27.91 -0.19 -1.78
CA ALA A 429 26.76 -0.93 -1.29
C ALA A 429 25.64 -0.89 -2.33
N GLY A 430 24.90 -1.98 -2.44
CA GLY A 430 23.73 -2.03 -3.32
C GLY A 430 22.53 -2.69 -2.65
N LYS A 431 21.35 -2.37 -3.15
CA LYS A 431 20.07 -2.97 -2.77
C LYS A 431 19.23 -3.24 -4.01
N LEU A 432 18.73 -4.46 -4.14
CA LEU A 432 17.70 -4.79 -5.12
C LEU A 432 16.34 -4.95 -4.44
N SER A 433 15.30 -4.38 -5.04
CA SER A 433 13.89 -4.61 -4.70
C SER A 433 13.13 -5.04 -5.95
N MET A 434 12.26 -6.03 -5.80
CA MET A 434 11.42 -6.55 -6.88
C MET A 434 9.96 -6.55 -6.41
N GLY A 435 9.07 -6.07 -7.27
CA GLY A 435 7.66 -5.88 -6.95
C GLY A 435 6.75 -6.72 -7.84
N ILE A 436 5.57 -7.04 -7.32
CA ILE A 436 4.45 -7.58 -8.10
C ILE A 436 4.21 -6.67 -9.32
N GLY A 437 3.94 -7.29 -10.48
CA GLY A 437 3.92 -6.62 -11.79
C GLY A 437 5.28 -6.57 -12.47
N GLY A 438 6.33 -7.09 -11.83
CA GLY A 438 7.68 -7.16 -12.36
C GLY A 438 8.41 -5.82 -12.34
N VAL A 439 8.05 -4.90 -11.44
CA VAL A 439 8.75 -3.61 -11.31
C VAL A 439 9.95 -3.79 -10.39
N ASN A 440 11.15 -3.48 -10.88
CA ASN A 440 12.39 -3.66 -10.14
C ASN A 440 13.03 -2.30 -9.85
N ALA A 441 13.58 -2.12 -8.66
CA ALA A 441 14.35 -0.94 -8.29
C ALA A 441 15.68 -1.36 -7.65
N CYS A 442 16.79 -0.86 -8.20
CA CYS A 442 18.13 -1.07 -7.69
C CYS A 442 18.73 0.26 -7.24
N VAL A 443 19.17 0.34 -5.99
CA VAL A 443 19.82 1.52 -5.40
C VAL A 443 21.28 1.19 -5.15
N ILE A 444 22.19 2.05 -5.60
CA ILE A 444 23.63 1.94 -5.36
C ILE A 444 24.11 3.15 -4.59
N SER A 445 24.90 2.88 -3.56
CA SER A 445 25.36 3.88 -2.61
C SER A 445 26.83 3.67 -2.27
N ARG A 446 27.48 4.72 -1.77
CA ARG A 446 28.84 4.65 -1.21
C ARG A 446 28.89 5.31 0.17
N PRO A 447 29.79 4.86 1.06
CA PRO A 447 30.15 5.62 2.26
C PRO A 447 30.46 7.08 1.91
N TRP A 448 29.98 7.99 2.74
CA TRP A 448 30.29 9.41 2.60
C TRP A 448 31.71 9.63 3.13
N ASP A 449 32.64 9.94 2.23
CA ASP A 449 33.96 10.40 2.64
C ASP A 449 33.83 11.88 3.02
N GLU A 450 34.06 12.25 4.29
CA GLU A 450 34.07 13.66 4.73
C GLU A 450 35.19 14.50 4.07
N THR A 451 36.02 13.88 3.22
CA THR A 451 37.07 14.57 2.47
C THR A 451 36.46 15.02 1.13
N PRO A 452 36.37 16.33 0.85
CA PRO A 452 35.88 16.81 -0.44
C PRO A 452 36.68 16.17 -1.55
N ALA A 453 36.00 15.68 -2.59
CA ALA A 453 36.67 15.30 -3.83
C ALA A 453 37.42 16.54 -4.35
N SER A 454 38.74 16.50 -4.24
CA SER A 454 39.67 17.56 -4.66
C SER A 454 39.72 17.70 -6.17
#